data_AF-A0AB39UXM1-F1
#
_entry.id   AF-A0AB39UXM1-F1
#
_cell.length_a   1.000
_cell.length_b   1.000
_cell.length_c   1.000
_cell.angle_alpha   90.00
_cell.angle_beta   90.00
_cell.angle_gamma   90.00
#
_symmetry.space_group_name_H-M   'P 1'
#
loop_
_entity.id
_entity.type
_entity.pdbx_description
1 polymer ?
#
loop_
_entity_poly.entity_id
_entity_poly.type
_entity_poly.pdbx_seq_one_letter_code
_entity_poly.pdbx_strand_id
1 'polypeptide(L)'
;MVLSSLEQVWIVLAAVACGAAVGWGTNALAVWMLFKPERFVGHPPWLGWQGVIPRRSVAIARACLDASLHHLHGLEQVVRDLDPDLLARHIVSVLDERVEELVDEVMDAHHPVLWENLPRRVREQVYAWVRRELPRRVNRLVDDIAHHADDLVDFYEVLEKEFGEHPERMAELFRCAGQHTFERLIAWGALWGGCWASSRVFCMCSGPRAGSGWRVRQSTDG
;
A
#
# COMPACT_ATOMS: atom_id res chain seq x y z
N MET A 1 3.48 57.10 8.95
CA MET A 1 2.73 56.12 9.76
C MET A 1 2.07 55.03 8.89
N VAL A 2 1.48 55.34 7.73
CA VAL A 2 0.90 54.32 6.82
C VAL A 2 1.97 53.55 6.01
N LEU A 3 3.06 54.22 5.59
CA LEU A 3 4.16 53.59 4.85
C LEU A 3 4.91 52.50 5.65
N SER A 4 5.10 52.68 6.96
CA SER A 4 5.67 51.65 7.84
C SER A 4 4.75 50.42 7.99
N SER A 5 3.43 50.64 7.98
CA SER A 5 2.45 49.55 8.06
C SER A 5 2.41 48.70 6.79
N LEU A 6 2.58 49.30 5.61
CA LEU A 6 2.66 48.57 4.35
C LEU A 6 3.91 47.69 4.28
N GLU A 7 5.08 48.20 4.66
CA GLU A 7 6.31 47.40 4.71
C GLU A 7 6.21 46.23 5.71
N GLN A 8 5.60 46.45 6.87
CA GLN A 8 5.37 45.37 7.85
C GLN A 8 4.42 44.28 7.33
N VAL A 9 3.37 44.65 6.59
CA VAL A 9 2.48 43.67 5.95
C VAL A 9 3.22 42.86 4.91
N TRP A 10 4.07 43.49 4.08
CA TRP A 10 4.89 42.78 3.10
C TRP A 10 5.88 41.80 3.73
N ILE A 11 6.51 42.16 4.84
CA ILE A 11 7.43 41.27 5.58
C ILE A 11 6.69 40.06 6.16
N VAL A 12 5.51 40.26 6.76
CA VAL A 12 4.70 39.17 7.30
C VAL A 12 4.22 38.23 6.20
N LEU A 13 3.73 38.77 5.08
CA LEU A 13 3.29 37.98 3.94
C LEU A 13 4.43 37.17 3.32
N ALA A 14 5.61 37.78 3.14
CA ALA A 14 6.80 37.09 2.64
C ALA A 14 7.23 35.96 3.58
N ALA A 15 7.23 36.19 4.89
CA ALA A 15 7.58 35.17 5.88
C ALA A 15 6.58 33.99 5.88
N VAL A 16 5.28 34.27 5.80
CA VAL A 16 4.24 33.23 5.70
C VAL A 16 4.37 32.44 4.41
N ALA A 17 4.61 33.10 3.28
CA ALA A 17 4.81 32.43 2.00
C ALA A 17 6.06 31.54 2.00
N CYS A 18 7.19 32.02 2.53
CA CYS A 18 8.40 31.21 2.68
C CYS A 18 8.17 30.03 3.63
N GLY A 19 7.51 30.25 4.78
CA GLY A 19 7.19 29.18 5.72
C GLY A 19 6.29 28.11 5.10
N ALA A 20 5.27 28.52 4.35
CA ALA A 20 4.38 27.61 3.64
C ALA A 20 5.10 26.86 2.51
N ALA A 21 5.96 27.53 1.73
CA ALA A 21 6.74 26.90 0.67
C ALA A 21 7.72 25.84 1.21
N VAL A 22 8.39 26.13 2.33
CA VAL A 22 9.27 25.17 3.00
C VAL A 22 8.45 24.00 3.56
N GLY A 23 7.35 24.27 4.26
CA GLY A 23 6.47 23.23 4.81
C GLY A 23 5.89 22.31 3.73
N TRP A 24 5.46 22.88 2.61
CA TRP A 24 5.01 22.14 1.43
C TRP A 24 6.14 21.29 0.84
N GLY A 25 7.30 21.91 0.58
CA GLY A 25 8.44 21.26 -0.07
C GLY A 25 9.01 20.12 0.76
N THR A 26 9.17 20.31 2.07
CA THR A 26 9.67 19.26 2.97
C THR A 26 8.71 18.07 3.06
N ASN A 27 7.39 18.31 3.17
CA ASN A 27 6.43 17.21 3.22
C ASN A 27 6.32 16.49 1.87
N ALA A 28 6.36 17.22 0.76
CA ALA A 28 6.38 16.62 -0.58
C ALA A 28 7.63 15.75 -0.79
N LEU A 29 8.80 16.24 -0.34
CA LEU A 29 10.04 15.50 -0.38
C LEU A 29 9.98 14.24 0.52
N ALA A 30 9.40 14.34 1.70
CA ALA A 30 9.24 13.21 2.61
C ALA A 30 8.36 12.11 1.99
N VAL A 31 7.24 12.48 1.36
CA VAL A 31 6.39 11.54 0.62
C VAL A 31 7.16 10.93 -0.54
N TRP A 32 7.93 11.72 -1.28
CA TRP A 32 8.77 11.21 -2.38
C TRP A 32 9.81 10.18 -1.89
N MET A 33 10.49 10.48 -0.78
CA MET A 33 11.48 9.61 -0.13
C MET A 33 10.89 8.30 0.42
N LEU A 34 9.59 8.28 0.71
CA LEU A 34 8.93 7.10 1.23
C LEU A 34 8.81 5.99 0.16
N PHE A 35 8.54 6.40 -1.09
CA PHE A 35 8.26 5.51 -2.21
C PHE A 35 9.46 5.28 -3.12
N LYS A 36 10.30 6.29 -3.32
CA LYS A 36 11.44 6.20 -4.23
C LYS A 36 12.76 6.08 -3.46
N PRO A 37 13.74 5.34 -4.01
CA PRO A 37 13.68 4.45 -5.17
C PRO A 37 13.08 3.09 -4.80
N GLU A 38 12.41 2.46 -5.78
CA GLU A 38 11.68 1.20 -5.61
C GLU A 38 12.64 0.01 -5.38
N ARG A 39 13.79 0.02 -6.05
CA ARG A 39 14.88 -0.93 -5.82
C ARG A 39 16.03 -0.24 -5.09
N PHE A 40 16.83 -1.02 -4.38
CA PHE A 40 18.05 -0.51 -3.74
C PHE A 40 18.99 0.04 -4.82
N VAL A 41 19.20 1.36 -4.82
CA VAL A 41 20.13 2.03 -5.73
C VAL A 41 21.35 2.45 -4.92
N GLY A 42 22.52 1.92 -5.27
CA GLY A 42 23.77 2.26 -4.60
C GLY A 42 24.91 1.26 -4.76
N HIS A 43 26.06 1.61 -4.22
CA HIS A 43 27.22 0.73 -4.03
C HIS A 43 27.10 0.07 -2.64
N PRO A 44 26.93 -1.26 -2.54
CA PRO A 44 27.12 -1.97 -1.29
C PRO A 44 28.60 -1.85 -0.86
N PRO A 45 28.96 -1.57 0.41
CA PRO A 45 28.12 -1.53 1.63
C PRO A 45 27.77 -0.15 2.24
N TRP A 46 28.26 0.99 1.72
CA TRP A 46 28.17 2.28 2.45
C TRP A 46 27.18 3.29 1.87
N LEU A 47 26.83 3.16 0.59
CA LEU A 47 26.10 4.19 -0.15
C LEU A 47 24.97 3.55 -0.92
N GLY A 48 23.84 3.32 -0.25
CA GLY A 48 22.62 2.89 -0.92
C GLY A 48 21.39 3.46 -0.24
N TRP A 49 20.46 3.89 -1.07
CA TRP A 49 19.21 4.49 -0.64
C TRP A 49 18.06 3.73 -1.28
N GLN A 50 17.05 3.40 -0.48
CA GLN A 50 15.81 2.76 -0.89
C GLN A 50 14.66 3.40 -0.11
N GLY A 51 13.50 3.54 -0.75
CA GLY A 51 12.30 4.00 -0.07
C GLY A 51 11.97 3.12 1.14
N VAL A 52 11.40 3.73 2.19
CA VAL A 52 11.12 3.02 3.46
C VAL A 52 10.06 1.93 3.27
N ILE A 53 9.03 2.18 2.44
CA ILE A 53 7.98 1.21 2.15
C ILE A 53 8.52 -0.01 1.41
N PRO A 54 9.15 0.12 0.22
CA PRO A 54 9.64 -1.04 -0.52
C PRO A 54 10.69 -1.84 0.26
N ARG A 55 11.49 -1.18 1.12
CA ARG A 55 12.48 -1.86 1.96
C ARG A 55 11.85 -2.76 3.04
N ARG A 56 10.64 -2.47 3.50
CA ARG A 56 9.93 -3.22 4.55
C ARG A 56 8.60 -3.79 4.06
N SER A 57 8.49 -4.06 2.76
CA SER A 57 7.26 -4.53 2.11
C SER A 57 6.64 -5.73 2.81
N VAL A 58 7.44 -6.77 3.07
CA VAL A 58 7.00 -8.01 3.73
C VAL A 58 6.49 -7.75 5.15
N ALA A 59 7.22 -6.97 5.96
CA ALA A 59 6.84 -6.68 7.33
C ALA A 59 5.52 -5.88 7.41
N ILE A 60 5.33 -4.94 6.48
CA ILE A 60 4.09 -4.16 6.36
C ILE A 60 2.93 -5.05 5.90
N ALA A 61 3.16 -5.94 4.92
CA ALA A 61 2.17 -6.90 4.44
C ALA A 61 1.66 -7.79 5.57
N ARG A 62 2.57 -8.38 6.34
CA ARG A 62 2.22 -9.22 7.51
C ARG A 62 1.40 -8.43 8.53
N ALA A 63 1.84 -7.23 8.92
CA ALA A 63 1.10 -6.41 9.88
C ALA A 63 -0.31 -6.01 9.38
N CYS A 64 -0.46 -5.76 8.07
CA CYS A 64 -1.78 -5.52 7.47
C CYS A 64 -2.65 -6.77 7.52
N LEU A 65 -2.10 -7.95 7.21
CA LEU A 65 -2.83 -9.22 7.29
C LEU A 65 -3.26 -9.50 8.73
N ASP A 66 -2.36 -9.35 9.71
CA ASP A 66 -2.65 -9.52 11.13
C ASP A 66 -3.82 -8.62 11.57
N ALA A 67 -3.80 -7.35 11.17
CA ALA A 67 -4.85 -6.40 11.48
C ALA A 67 -6.19 -6.78 10.83
N SER A 68 -6.17 -7.24 9.58
CA SER A 68 -7.37 -7.71 8.87
C SER A 68 -7.96 -8.97 9.50
N LEU A 69 -7.13 -9.98 9.79
CA LEU A 69 -7.56 -11.24 10.39
C LEU A 69 -8.09 -11.03 11.82
N HIS A 70 -7.46 -10.15 12.60
CA HIS A 70 -7.96 -9.78 13.91
C HIS A 70 -9.34 -9.10 13.82
N HIS A 71 -9.58 -8.26 12.81
CA HIS A 71 -10.88 -7.60 12.65
C HIS A 71 -11.97 -8.54 12.16
N LEU A 72 -11.62 -9.52 11.33
CA LEU A 72 -12.55 -10.44 10.68
C LEU A 72 -12.76 -11.75 11.46
N HIS A 73 -12.23 -11.88 12.68
CA HIS A 73 -12.33 -13.09 13.52
C HIS A 73 -11.73 -14.36 12.88
N GLY A 74 -10.69 -14.21 12.05
CA GLY A 74 -10.02 -15.34 11.38
C GLY A 74 -10.28 -15.41 9.87
N LEU A 75 -9.59 -16.32 9.19
CA LEU A 75 -9.57 -16.39 7.73
C LEU A 75 -10.83 -17.00 7.13
N GLU A 76 -11.43 -17.98 7.81
CA GLU A 76 -12.69 -18.62 7.43
C GLU A 76 -13.79 -17.58 7.16
N GLN A 77 -13.89 -16.57 8.03
CA GLN A 77 -14.87 -15.50 7.89
C GLN A 77 -14.59 -14.61 6.67
N VAL A 78 -13.32 -14.36 6.32
CA VAL A 78 -12.95 -13.61 5.10
C VAL A 78 -13.46 -14.30 3.85
N VAL A 79 -13.29 -15.63 3.78
CA VAL A 79 -13.75 -16.43 2.64
C VAL A 79 -15.28 -16.48 2.59
N ARG A 80 -15.95 -16.56 3.74
CA ARG A 80 -17.41 -16.51 3.83
C ARG A 80 -17.98 -15.15 3.40
N ASP A 81 -17.35 -14.05 3.81
CA ASP A 81 -17.75 -12.70 3.44
C ASP A 81 -17.59 -12.44 1.93
N LEU A 82 -16.74 -13.22 1.25
CA LEU A 82 -16.57 -13.19 -0.21
C LEU A 82 -17.72 -13.86 -1.00
N ASP A 83 -18.72 -14.43 -0.31
CA ASP A 83 -19.81 -15.25 -0.88
C ASP A 83 -19.26 -16.46 -1.69
N PRO A 84 -19.08 -17.63 -1.06
CA PRO A 84 -18.55 -18.82 -1.72
C PRO A 84 -19.40 -19.27 -2.91
N ASP A 85 -20.72 -19.05 -2.88
CA ASP A 85 -21.60 -19.39 -4.00
C ASP A 85 -21.38 -18.45 -5.19
N LEU A 86 -21.10 -17.17 -4.95
CA LEU A 86 -20.75 -16.23 -6.01
C LEU A 86 -19.39 -16.57 -6.63
N LEU A 87 -18.40 -16.89 -5.79
CA LEU A 87 -17.07 -17.30 -6.23
C LEU A 87 -17.12 -18.57 -7.08
N ALA A 88 -17.84 -19.61 -6.62
CA ALA A 88 -17.97 -20.85 -7.35
C ALA A 88 -18.70 -20.66 -8.69
N ARG A 89 -19.76 -19.83 -8.73
CA ARG A 89 -20.44 -19.47 -9.98
C ARG A 89 -19.52 -18.77 -10.97
N HIS A 90 -18.67 -17.85 -10.49
CA HIS A 90 -17.71 -17.16 -11.34
C HIS A 90 -16.65 -18.13 -11.90
N ILE A 91 -16.10 -19.01 -11.06
CA ILE A 91 -15.13 -20.03 -11.50
C ILE A 91 -15.77 -20.96 -12.54
N VAL A 92 -16.99 -21.44 -12.30
CA VAL A 92 -17.72 -22.29 -13.25
C VAL A 92 -17.95 -21.56 -14.57
N SER A 93 -18.31 -20.27 -14.56
CA SER A 93 -18.50 -19.48 -15.78
C SER A 93 -17.21 -19.41 -16.61
N VAL A 94 -16.08 -19.12 -15.98
CA VAL A 94 -14.78 -19.02 -16.67
C VAL A 94 -14.33 -20.38 -17.21
N LEU A 95 -14.52 -21.44 -16.42
CA LEU A 95 -14.16 -22.79 -16.82
C LEU A 95 -15.08 -23.31 -17.92
N ASP A 96 -16.40 -23.09 -17.85
CA ASP A 96 -17.37 -23.56 -18.85
C ASP A 96 -17.06 -23.03 -20.26
N GLU A 97 -16.67 -21.76 -20.38
CA GLU A 97 -16.24 -21.18 -21.66
C GLU A 97 -15.01 -21.87 -22.26
N ARG A 98 -14.15 -22.43 -21.40
CA ARG A 98 -12.87 -23.04 -21.78
C ARG A 98 -12.81 -24.56 -21.56
N VAL A 99 -13.94 -25.25 -21.30
CA VAL A 99 -13.93 -26.69 -20.95
C VAL A 99 -13.26 -27.52 -22.03
N GLU A 100 -13.51 -27.24 -23.31
CA GLU A 100 -12.94 -28.02 -24.41
C GLU A 100 -11.41 -27.90 -24.44
N GLU A 101 -10.89 -26.67 -24.33
CA GLU A 101 -9.45 -26.38 -24.27
C GLU A 101 -8.80 -27.04 -23.04
N LEU A 102 -9.40 -26.90 -21.85
CA LEU A 102 -8.89 -27.51 -20.62
C LEU A 102 -8.90 -29.03 -20.67
N VAL A 103 -9.97 -29.64 -21.18
CA VAL A 103 -10.07 -31.10 -21.28
C VAL A 103 -9.07 -31.62 -22.29
N ASP A 104 -8.89 -30.94 -23.43
CA ASP A 104 -7.88 -31.30 -24.41
C ASP A 104 -6.46 -31.21 -23.81
N GLU A 105 -6.13 -30.12 -23.12
CA GLU A 105 -4.83 -29.94 -22.47
C GLU A 105 -4.52 -31.03 -21.43
N VAL A 106 -5.50 -31.36 -20.56
CA VAL A 106 -5.33 -32.39 -19.53
C VAL A 106 -5.22 -33.79 -20.17
N MET A 107 -6.05 -34.09 -21.17
CA MET A 107 -6.04 -35.39 -21.83
C MET A 107 -4.78 -35.60 -22.67
N ASP A 108 -4.28 -34.56 -23.33
CA ASP A 108 -3.01 -34.61 -24.07
C ASP A 108 -1.81 -34.75 -23.12
N ALA A 109 -1.85 -34.12 -21.95
CA ALA A 109 -0.78 -34.23 -20.96
C ALA A 109 -0.68 -35.62 -20.33
N HIS A 110 -1.82 -36.26 -20.02
CA HIS A 110 -1.85 -37.54 -19.32
C HIS A 110 -2.01 -38.77 -20.24
N HIS A 111 -2.80 -38.66 -21.31
CA HIS A 111 -3.18 -39.77 -22.18
C HIS A 111 -3.26 -39.38 -23.67
N PRO A 112 -2.16 -38.90 -24.29
CA PRO A 112 -2.18 -38.32 -25.64
C PRO A 112 -2.61 -39.33 -26.72
N VAL A 113 -2.07 -40.56 -26.66
CA VAL A 113 -2.39 -41.61 -27.64
C VAL A 113 -3.87 -41.99 -27.61
N LEU A 114 -4.50 -41.98 -26.42
CA LEU A 114 -5.93 -42.26 -26.30
C LEU A 114 -6.76 -41.12 -26.90
N TRP A 115 -6.36 -39.87 -26.60
CA TRP A 115 -7.12 -38.68 -27.00
C TRP A 115 -7.09 -38.44 -28.51
N GLU A 116 -5.91 -38.58 -29.14
CA GLU A 116 -5.74 -38.44 -30.59
C GLU A 116 -6.56 -39.46 -31.38
N ASN A 117 -6.63 -40.70 -30.88
CA ASN A 117 -7.33 -41.79 -31.54
C ASN A 117 -8.85 -41.83 -31.24
N LEU A 118 -9.35 -40.93 -30.38
CA LEU A 118 -10.74 -40.95 -29.95
C LEU A 118 -11.67 -40.38 -31.05
N PRO A 119 -12.74 -41.10 -31.43
CA PRO A 119 -13.75 -40.58 -32.33
C PRO A 119 -14.39 -39.30 -31.78
N ARG A 120 -14.69 -38.34 -32.66
CA ARG A 120 -15.26 -37.03 -32.29
C ARG A 120 -16.51 -37.13 -31.40
N ARG A 121 -17.39 -38.12 -31.64
CA ARG A 121 -18.59 -38.36 -30.83
C ARG A 121 -18.29 -38.67 -29.37
N VAL A 122 -17.19 -39.37 -29.09
CA VAL A 122 -16.80 -39.72 -27.72
C VAL A 122 -16.21 -38.50 -27.03
N ARG A 123 -15.40 -37.70 -27.73
CA ARG A 123 -14.89 -36.41 -27.21
C ARG A 123 -16.03 -35.46 -26.83
N GLU A 124 -17.01 -35.30 -27.71
CA GLU A 124 -18.21 -34.50 -27.44
C GLU A 124 -18.99 -35.00 -26.20
N GLN A 125 -19.04 -36.32 -25.97
CA GLN A 125 -19.63 -36.88 -24.76
C GLN A 125 -18.82 -36.58 -23.50
N VAL A 126 -17.49 -36.63 -23.59
CA VAL A 126 -16.58 -36.28 -22.48
C VAL A 126 -16.75 -34.81 -22.12
N TYR A 127 -16.71 -33.89 -23.08
CA TYR A 127 -16.93 -32.47 -22.81
C TYR A 127 -18.30 -32.24 -22.17
N ALA A 128 -19.36 -32.83 -22.72
CA ALA A 128 -20.71 -32.70 -22.17
C ALA A 128 -20.85 -33.31 -20.76
N TRP A 129 -20.07 -34.34 -20.42
CA TRP A 129 -20.02 -34.91 -19.09
C TRP A 129 -19.27 -33.98 -18.12
N VAL A 130 -18.12 -33.45 -18.51
CA VAL A 130 -17.35 -32.48 -17.70
C VAL A 130 -18.21 -31.25 -17.41
N ARG A 131 -18.81 -30.62 -18.43
CA ARG A 131 -19.70 -29.44 -18.26
C ARG A 131 -20.82 -29.69 -17.25
N ARG A 132 -21.37 -30.90 -17.20
CA ARG A 132 -22.45 -31.27 -16.25
C ARG A 132 -21.97 -31.48 -14.82
N GLU A 133 -20.75 -31.98 -14.64
CA GLU A 133 -20.21 -32.33 -13.33
C GLU A 133 -19.42 -31.16 -12.70
N LEU A 134 -18.89 -30.26 -13.52
CA LEU A 134 -18.06 -29.12 -13.12
C LEU A 134 -18.70 -28.26 -12.03
N PRO A 135 -19.98 -27.83 -12.12
CA PRO A 135 -20.58 -26.98 -11.09
C PRO A 135 -20.64 -27.65 -9.72
N ARG A 136 -20.92 -28.96 -9.67
CA ARG A 136 -20.98 -29.70 -8.39
C ARG A 136 -19.60 -29.87 -7.77
N ARG A 137 -18.57 -30.10 -8.59
CA ARG A 137 -17.19 -30.30 -8.12
C ARG A 137 -16.59 -29.00 -7.63
N VAL A 138 -16.78 -27.91 -8.39
CA VAL A 138 -16.28 -26.58 -8.00
C VAL A 138 -16.98 -26.09 -6.73
N ASN A 139 -18.31 -26.24 -6.62
CA ASN A 139 -19.03 -25.84 -5.40
C ASN A 139 -18.50 -26.56 -4.16
N ARG A 140 -18.28 -27.89 -4.23
CA ARG A 140 -17.69 -28.63 -3.11
C ARG A 140 -16.28 -28.18 -2.78
N LEU A 141 -15.44 -27.97 -3.80
CA LEU A 141 -14.08 -27.51 -3.58
C LEU A 141 -14.04 -26.14 -2.90
N VAL A 142 -14.88 -25.20 -3.34
CA VAL A 142 -14.96 -23.87 -2.73
C VAL A 142 -15.51 -23.95 -1.31
N ASP A 143 -16.51 -24.81 -1.06
CA ASP A 143 -17.06 -25.04 0.27
C ASP A 143 -16.04 -25.69 1.22
N ASP A 144 -15.27 -26.66 0.75
CA ASP A 144 -14.19 -27.30 1.49
C ASP A 144 -13.09 -26.29 1.86
N ILE A 145 -12.73 -25.41 0.91
CA ILE A 145 -11.78 -24.29 1.14
C ILE A 145 -12.35 -23.32 2.17
N ALA A 146 -13.64 -22.98 2.09
CA ALA A 146 -14.25 -22.05 3.04
C ALA A 146 -14.19 -22.59 4.47
N HIS A 147 -14.42 -23.89 4.67
CA HIS A 147 -14.43 -24.54 5.99
C HIS A 147 -13.03 -24.87 6.55
N HIS A 148 -12.00 -24.95 5.70
CA HIS A 148 -10.63 -25.32 6.12
C HIS A 148 -9.59 -24.29 5.67
N ALA A 149 -9.99 -23.03 5.49
CA ALA A 149 -9.12 -21.99 4.93
C ALA A 149 -7.84 -21.80 5.75
N ASP A 150 -7.96 -21.82 7.09
CA ASP A 150 -6.82 -21.66 8.03
C ASP A 150 -5.78 -22.77 7.90
N ASP A 151 -6.18 -23.99 7.53
CA ASP A 151 -5.28 -25.15 7.42
C ASP A 151 -4.74 -25.34 5.99
N LEU A 152 -5.47 -24.88 4.97
CA LEU A 152 -5.16 -25.11 3.56
C LEU A 152 -4.26 -24.03 2.94
N VAL A 153 -4.29 -22.79 3.44
CA VAL A 153 -3.58 -21.67 2.82
C VAL A 153 -2.81 -20.86 3.87
N ASP A 154 -1.48 -20.97 3.84
CA ASP A 154 -0.61 -20.06 4.59
C ASP A 154 -0.42 -18.74 3.82
N PHE A 155 -1.26 -17.76 4.11
CA PHE A 155 -1.17 -16.43 3.52
C PHE A 155 0.13 -15.71 3.86
N TYR A 156 0.79 -16.02 4.97
CA TYR A 156 2.07 -15.39 5.30
C TYR A 156 3.14 -15.79 4.29
N GLU A 157 3.20 -17.08 3.92
CA GLU A 157 4.14 -17.56 2.91
C GLU A 157 3.88 -16.92 1.54
N VAL A 158 2.61 -16.85 1.12
CA VAL A 158 2.23 -16.22 -0.16
C VAL A 158 2.64 -14.74 -0.19
N LEU A 159 2.34 -14.00 0.88
CA LEU A 159 2.69 -12.58 0.98
C LEU A 159 4.21 -12.36 1.04
N GLU A 160 4.95 -13.23 1.73
CA GLU A 160 6.40 -13.15 1.81
C GLU A 160 7.06 -13.36 0.46
N LYS A 161 6.61 -14.36 -0.29
CA LYS A 161 7.12 -14.65 -1.62
C LYS A 161 6.81 -13.49 -2.56
N GLU A 162 5.56 -13.08 -2.62
CA GLU A 162 5.08 -12.03 -3.51
C GLU A 162 5.76 -10.67 -3.24
N PHE A 163 5.78 -10.22 -1.99
CA PHE A 163 6.37 -8.93 -1.63
C PHE A 163 7.89 -8.96 -1.41
N GLY A 164 8.47 -10.16 -1.26
CA GLY A 164 9.91 -10.38 -1.26
C GLY A 164 10.50 -10.30 -2.68
N GLU A 165 9.83 -10.90 -3.67
CA GLU A 165 10.23 -10.83 -5.07
C GLU A 165 9.89 -9.48 -5.71
N HIS A 166 8.75 -8.88 -5.34
CA HIS A 166 8.23 -7.64 -5.93
C HIS A 166 7.89 -6.55 -4.89
N PRO A 167 8.89 -5.97 -4.20
CA PRO A 167 8.66 -4.88 -3.25
C PRO A 167 8.03 -3.63 -3.88
N GLU A 168 8.18 -3.43 -5.20
CA GLU A 168 7.53 -2.36 -5.96
C GLU A 168 5.99 -2.41 -5.91
N ARG A 169 5.39 -3.61 -5.88
CA ARG A 169 3.93 -3.78 -5.85
C ARG A 169 3.33 -3.21 -4.56
N MET A 170 4.04 -3.36 -3.44
CA MET A 170 3.63 -2.74 -2.17
C MET A 170 3.61 -1.22 -2.25
N ALA A 171 4.64 -0.62 -2.86
CA ALA A 171 4.73 0.83 -3.03
C ALA A 171 3.60 1.36 -3.93
N GLU A 172 3.22 0.62 -4.97
CA GLU A 172 2.07 0.95 -5.82
C GLU A 172 0.74 0.86 -5.07
N LEU A 173 0.54 -0.21 -4.30
CA LEU A 173 -0.69 -0.41 -3.51
C LEU A 173 -0.89 0.73 -2.50
N PHE A 174 0.18 1.14 -1.81
CA PHE A 174 0.16 2.29 -0.91
C PHE A 174 -0.07 3.62 -1.62
N ARG A 175 0.46 3.82 -2.83
CA ARG A 175 0.17 5.03 -3.61
C ARG A 175 -1.29 5.09 -4.01
N CYS A 176 -1.86 4.00 -4.52
CA CYS A 176 -3.27 3.92 -4.89
C CYS A 176 -4.19 4.18 -3.69
N ALA A 177 -3.93 3.53 -2.55
CA ALA A 177 -4.74 3.71 -1.36
C ALA A 177 -4.54 5.09 -0.69
N GLY A 178 -3.32 5.63 -0.75
CA GLY A 178 -2.89 6.78 0.05
C GLY A 178 -2.86 8.12 -0.67
N GLN A 179 -3.08 8.18 -1.99
CA GLN A 179 -2.87 9.40 -2.79
C GLN A 179 -3.53 10.65 -2.18
N HIS A 180 -4.82 10.58 -1.87
CA HIS A 180 -5.57 11.68 -1.27
C HIS A 180 -5.09 12.05 0.15
N THR A 181 -4.53 11.09 0.88
CA THR A 181 -3.99 11.32 2.23
C THR A 181 -2.64 12.00 2.17
N PHE A 182 -1.78 11.64 1.21
CA PHE A 182 -0.49 12.31 0.99
C PHE A 182 -0.67 13.75 0.51
N GLU A 183 -1.60 13.99 -0.42
CA GLU A 183 -1.92 15.35 -0.89
C GLU A 183 -2.40 16.23 0.27
N ARG A 184 -3.30 15.71 1.12
CA ARG A 184 -3.72 16.40 2.34
C ARG A 184 -2.56 16.65 3.30
N LEU A 185 -1.69 15.66 3.53
CA LEU A 185 -0.53 15.81 4.42
C LEU A 185 0.41 16.93 3.96
N ILE A 186 0.64 17.03 2.65
CA ILE A 186 1.45 18.09 2.05
C ILE A 186 0.76 19.46 2.22
N ALA A 187 -0.55 19.52 1.99
CA ALA A 187 -1.34 20.75 2.19
C ALA A 187 -1.34 21.22 3.65
N TRP A 188 -1.52 20.32 4.62
CA TRP A 188 -1.42 20.63 6.05
C TRP A 188 -0.01 21.08 6.44
N GLY A 189 1.03 20.52 5.80
CA GLY A 189 2.41 20.97 5.95
C GLY A 189 2.62 22.42 5.56
N ALA A 190 2.06 22.83 4.42
CA ALA A 190 2.09 24.23 3.98
C ALA A 190 1.37 25.16 4.97
N LEU A 191 0.19 24.75 5.44
CA LEU A 191 -0.61 25.54 6.38
C LEU A 191 0.13 25.74 7.71
N TRP A 192 0.65 24.67 8.30
CA TRP A 192 1.40 24.76 9.56
C TRP A 192 2.70 25.52 9.39
N GLY A 193 3.43 25.34 8.29
CA GLY A 193 4.64 26.11 7.98
C GLY A 193 4.37 27.61 7.93
N GLY A 194 3.28 28.03 7.28
CA GLY A 194 2.86 29.43 7.23
C GLY A 194 2.46 29.99 8.61
N CYS A 195 1.68 29.22 9.39
CA CYS A 195 1.25 29.62 10.73
C CYS A 195 2.43 29.78 11.70
N TRP A 196 3.42 28.88 11.60
CA TRP A 196 4.62 28.92 12.44
C TRP A 196 5.50 30.13 12.10
N ALA A 197 5.65 30.45 10.81
CA ALA A 197 6.36 31.65 10.36
C ALA A 197 5.68 32.93 10.84
N SER A 198 4.35 33.02 10.75
CA SER A 198 3.57 34.16 11.27
C SER A 198 3.79 34.37 12.77
N SER A 199 3.70 33.31 13.57
CA SER A 199 3.87 33.37 15.03
C SER A 199 5.26 33.88 15.42
N ARG A 200 6.31 33.49 14.67
CA ARG A 200 7.68 33.91 14.92
C ARG A 200 7.91 35.38 14.60
N VAL A 201 7.34 35.87 13.50
CA VAL A 201 7.38 37.30 13.13
C VAL A 201 6.62 38.13 14.16
N PHE A 202 5.44 37.69 14.59
CA PHE A 202 4.67 38.36 15.65
C PHE A 202 5.48 38.46 16.95
N CYS A 203 6.08 37.34 17.40
CA CYS A 203 6.91 37.31 18.60
C CYS A 203 8.13 38.26 18.52
N MET A 204 8.72 38.39 17.32
CA MET A 204 9.86 39.26 17.08
C MET A 204 9.45 40.74 17.05
N CYS A 205 8.25 41.06 16.56
CA CYS A 205 7.67 42.41 16.63
C CYS A 205 7.17 42.78 18.03
N SER A 206 6.73 41.80 18.84
CA SER A 206 6.25 42.01 20.21
C SER A 206 7.34 41.91 21.30
N GLY A 207 8.57 41.53 20.92
CA GLY A 207 9.67 41.38 21.87
C GLY A 207 10.05 42.71 22.52
N PRO A 208 10.20 42.79 23.86
CA PRO A 208 10.62 44.01 24.52
C PRO A 208 12.03 44.40 24.02
N ARG A 209 12.20 45.69 23.67
CA ARG A 209 13.53 46.31 23.54
C ARG A 209 14.21 46.28 24.91
N ALA A 210 14.79 45.14 25.27
CA ALA A 210 15.51 44.96 26.52
C ALA A 210 16.88 45.64 26.42
N GLY A 211 16.90 46.96 26.63
CA GLY A 211 18.05 47.62 27.21
C GLY A 211 18.08 47.32 28.71
N SER A 212 19.09 46.59 29.19
CA SER A 212 19.78 46.82 30.47
C SER A 212 20.63 45.62 30.90
N GLY A 213 21.93 45.89 31.09
CA GLY A 213 22.70 45.41 32.25
C GLY A 213 23.08 43.93 32.33
N TRP A 214 24.09 43.51 31.59
CA TRP A 214 24.92 42.36 31.98
C TRP A 214 25.72 42.71 33.25
N ARG A 215 25.16 42.44 34.42
CA ARG A 215 25.91 42.46 35.69
C ARG A 215 26.50 41.06 35.92
N VAL A 216 27.77 40.91 35.57
CA VAL A 216 28.62 39.78 35.96
C VAL A 216 28.62 39.66 37.48
N ARG A 217 28.04 38.59 38.01
CA ARG A 217 28.18 38.21 39.43
C ARG A 217 29.36 37.24 39.51
N GLN A 218 30.53 37.75 39.92
CA GLN A 218 31.60 36.89 40.42
C GLN A 218 31.19 36.43 41.83
N SER A 219 31.01 35.11 42.02
CA SER A 219 31.07 34.48 43.35
C SER A 219 32.46 33.87 43.49
N THR A 220 33.33 34.58 44.20
CA THR A 220 34.48 33.96 44.87
C THR A 220 33.95 33.36 46.17
N ASP A 221 33.89 32.03 46.23
CA ASP A 221 33.78 31.27 47.46
C ASP A 221 35.06 31.43 48.28
N GLY A 222 34.89 31.63 49.59
CA GLY A 222 35.92 31.60 50.62
C GLY A 222 35.34 30.92 51.86
#